data_AF-A0A376DSH6-F1
#
_entry.id   AF-A0A376DSH6-F1
#
_cell.length_a   1.000
_cell.length_b   1.000
_cell.length_c   1.000
_cell.angle_alpha   90.00
_cell.angle_beta   90.00
_cell.angle_gamma   90.00
#
_symmetry.space_group_name_H-M   'P 1'
#
loop_
_entity.id
_entity.type
_entity.pdbx_description
1 polymer ?
#
loop_
_entity_poly.entity_id
_entity_poly.type
_entity_poly.pdbx_seq_one_letter_code
_entity_poly.pdbx_strand_id
1 'polypeptide(L)'
;MVENFNPNILIYQLGDNTSVEGSNAFKESSITFLKKFKTKFVISPFFMSALNFNTSKEIALKSSSYFIDISKISNNPINQAHSDKNRNDISKWKVDGISAHPGNTGMQNISHAIFAAIIPKN
;
A
#
# COMPACT_ATOMS: atom_id res chain seq x y z
N MET A 1 -4.34 -22.31 4.21
CA MET A 1 -4.27 -21.64 2.89
C MET A 1 -5.56 -21.93 2.17
N VAL A 2 -6.17 -20.96 1.48
CA VAL A 2 -7.35 -21.24 0.64
C VAL A 2 -6.85 -22.07 -0.56
N GLU A 3 -7.15 -23.36 -0.58
CA GLU A 3 -6.51 -24.35 -1.48
C GLU A 3 -6.76 -24.13 -2.98
N ASN A 4 -7.56 -23.13 -3.37
CA ASN A 4 -7.85 -22.79 -4.77
C ASN A 4 -7.78 -21.28 -5.07
N PHE A 5 -6.96 -20.51 -4.35
CA PHE A 5 -6.83 -19.07 -4.61
C PHE A 5 -5.96 -18.77 -5.83
N ASN A 6 -6.60 -18.55 -6.99
CA ASN A 6 -5.94 -18.18 -8.25
C ASN A 6 -6.62 -16.96 -8.91
N PRO A 7 -6.46 -15.75 -8.36
CA PRO A 7 -7.06 -14.53 -8.89
C PRO A 7 -6.42 -14.15 -10.23
N ASN A 8 -7.21 -13.54 -11.12
CA ASN A 8 -6.69 -12.97 -12.37
C ASN A 8 -5.78 -11.77 -12.13
N ILE A 9 -6.06 -10.99 -11.08
CA ILE A 9 -5.32 -9.79 -10.68
C ILE A 9 -5.07 -9.88 -9.17
N LEU A 10 -3.81 -9.71 -8.77
CA LEU A 10 -3.41 -9.53 -7.38
C LEU A 10 -2.96 -8.09 -7.13
N ILE A 11 -3.58 -7.42 -6.17
CA ILE A 11 -3.12 -6.12 -5.65
C ILE A 11 -2.45 -6.39 -4.30
N TYR A 12 -1.19 -5.99 -4.17
CA TYR A 12 -0.36 -6.23 -3.01
C TYR A 12 0.09 -4.89 -2.42
N GLN A 13 -0.47 -4.55 -1.26
CA GLN A 13 -0.10 -3.36 -0.49
C GLN A 13 0.19 -3.80 0.95
N LEU A 14 1.46 -4.05 1.23
CA LEU A 14 1.99 -4.36 2.55
C LEU A 14 3.36 -3.69 2.70
N GLY A 15 3.84 -3.57 3.93
CA GLY A 15 5.19 -3.08 4.23
C GLY A 15 5.26 -1.83 5.08
N ASP A 16 4.12 -1.17 5.37
CA ASP A 16 4.09 0.05 6.22
C ASP A 16 4.69 -0.20 7.61
N ASN A 17 4.58 -1.43 8.13
CA ASN A 17 5.09 -1.84 9.45
C ASN A 17 6.42 -2.61 9.39
N THR A 18 7.12 -2.61 8.26
CA THR A 18 8.37 -3.36 8.12
C THR A 18 9.50 -2.64 8.87
N SER A 19 10.09 -3.33 9.85
CA SER A 19 11.30 -2.86 10.52
C SER A 19 12.55 -3.13 9.67
N VAL A 20 13.67 -2.49 10.05
CA VAL A 20 14.97 -2.70 9.39
C VAL A 20 15.36 -4.19 9.44
N GLU A 21 15.23 -4.80 10.62
CA GLU A 21 15.61 -6.19 10.90
C GLU A 21 14.73 -7.18 10.12
N GLY A 22 13.43 -6.88 9.99
CA GLY A 22 12.47 -7.73 9.28
C GLY A 22 12.46 -7.53 7.76
N SER A 23 13.11 -6.49 7.23
CA SER A 23 12.98 -6.06 5.83
C SER A 23 13.41 -7.12 4.81
N ASN A 24 14.49 -7.86 5.07
CA ASN A 24 14.97 -8.89 4.16
C ASN A 24 14.02 -10.09 4.11
N ALA A 25 13.60 -10.61 5.27
CA ALA A 25 12.66 -11.72 5.34
C ALA A 25 11.30 -11.36 4.73
N PHE A 26 10.80 -10.15 4.99
CA PHE A 26 9.60 -9.62 4.37
C PHE A 26 9.75 -9.55 2.84
N LYS A 27 10.86 -9.01 2.33
CA LYS A 27 11.14 -8.90 0.90
C LYS A 27 11.17 -10.27 0.22
N GLU A 28 11.90 -11.23 0.76
CA GLU A 28 12.04 -12.57 0.17
C GLU A 28 10.73 -13.34 0.16
N SER A 29 9.98 -13.31 1.27
CA SER A 29 8.66 -13.95 1.35
C SER A 29 7.66 -13.32 0.40
N SER A 30 7.65 -11.99 0.28
CA SER A 30 6.79 -11.26 -0.66
C SER A 30 7.09 -11.60 -2.11
N ILE A 31 8.37 -11.63 -2.51
CA ILE A 31 8.78 -12.00 -3.87
C ILE A 31 8.35 -13.44 -4.17
N THR A 32 8.58 -14.36 -3.24
CA THR A 32 8.21 -15.78 -3.39
C THR A 32 6.70 -15.94 -3.54
N PHE A 33 5.92 -15.22 -2.75
CA PHE A 33 4.47 -15.22 -2.83
C PHE A 33 3.98 -14.67 -4.17
N LEU A 34 4.47 -13.49 -4.57
CA LEU A 34 4.04 -12.78 -5.77
C LEU A 34 4.36 -13.54 -7.07
N LYS A 35 5.47 -14.29 -7.11
CA LYS A 35 5.83 -15.11 -8.29
C LYS A 35 4.81 -16.19 -8.66
N LYS A 36 3.88 -16.52 -7.75
CA LYS A 36 2.79 -17.48 -8.02
C LYS A 36 1.68 -16.92 -8.92
N PHE A 37 1.63 -15.59 -9.10
CA PHE A 37 0.54 -14.92 -9.79
C PHE A 37 1.02 -14.29 -11.10
N LYS A 38 0.16 -14.32 -12.13
CA LYS A 38 0.45 -13.76 -13.45
C LYS A 38 0.43 -12.24 -13.43
N THR A 39 -0.74 -11.65 -13.22
CA THR A 39 -0.94 -10.20 -13.18
C THR A 39 -0.96 -9.72 -11.73
N LYS A 40 -0.04 -8.83 -11.41
CA LYS A 40 0.22 -8.42 -10.04
C LYS A 40 0.72 -6.98 -9.97
N PHE A 41 0.19 -6.27 -9.00
CA PHE A 41 0.48 -4.87 -8.73
C PHE A 41 0.99 -4.76 -7.30
N VAL A 42 2.15 -4.13 -7.13
CA VAL A 42 2.68 -3.76 -5.83
C VAL A 42 2.47 -2.27 -5.65
N ILE A 43 1.82 -1.91 -4.55
CA ILE A 43 1.50 -0.52 -4.23
C ILE A 43 2.57 0.00 -3.27
N SER A 44 3.02 1.25 -3.45
CA SER A 44 3.89 1.88 -2.46
C SER A 44 3.18 2.00 -1.10
N PRO A 45 3.93 2.10 0.01
CA PRO A 45 3.37 2.48 1.31
C PRO A 45 2.60 3.80 1.25
N PHE A 46 1.59 3.96 2.11
CA PHE A 46 0.95 5.27 2.29
C PHE A 46 1.84 6.15 3.17
N PHE A 47 2.23 5.64 4.34
CA PHE A 47 3.17 6.34 5.20
C PHE A 47 4.60 6.18 4.68
N MET A 48 5.18 7.29 4.23
CA MET A 48 6.46 7.25 3.53
C MET A 48 7.64 7.08 4.48
N SER A 49 8.33 5.94 4.36
CA SER A 49 9.72 5.82 4.76
C SER A 49 10.56 5.41 3.55
N ALA A 50 11.79 5.92 3.45
CA ALA A 50 12.68 5.57 2.34
C ALA A 50 12.92 4.05 2.27
N LEU A 51 13.02 3.40 3.43
CA LEU A 51 13.15 1.94 3.54
C LEU A 51 11.94 1.21 2.94
N ASN A 52 10.72 1.54 3.37
CA ASN A 52 9.53 0.81 2.95
C ASN A 52 9.24 1.08 1.46
N PHE A 53 9.44 2.31 1.00
CA PHE A 53 9.28 2.65 -0.41
C PHE A 53 10.24 1.85 -1.31
N ASN A 54 11.53 1.84 -0.98
CA ASN A 54 12.53 1.11 -1.76
C ASN A 54 12.31 -0.41 -1.67
N THR A 55 11.89 -0.91 -0.51
CA THR A 55 11.54 -2.33 -0.33
C THR A 55 10.39 -2.72 -1.26
N SER A 56 9.29 -1.96 -1.28
CA SER A 56 8.16 -2.23 -2.18
C SER A 56 8.56 -2.14 -3.66
N LYS A 57 9.42 -1.18 -4.02
CA LYS A 57 9.95 -1.05 -5.39
C LYS A 57 10.81 -2.27 -5.79
N GLU A 58 11.68 -2.74 -4.90
CA GLU A 58 12.49 -3.94 -5.13
C GLU A 58 11.61 -5.20 -5.24
N ILE A 59 10.61 -5.34 -4.38
CA ILE A 59 9.64 -6.44 -4.44
C ILE A 59 8.94 -6.44 -5.80
N ALA A 60 8.46 -5.29 -6.26
CA ALA A 60 7.80 -5.16 -7.56
C ALA A 60 8.71 -5.61 -8.71
N LEU A 61 9.94 -5.08 -8.74
CA LEU A 61 10.93 -5.42 -9.77
C LEU A 61 11.27 -6.91 -9.78
N LYS A 62 11.65 -7.48 -8.63
CA LYS A 62 12.13 -8.87 -8.53
C LYS A 62 11.02 -9.92 -8.68
N SER A 63 9.77 -9.52 -8.51
CA SER A 63 8.62 -10.39 -8.77
C SER A 63 8.05 -10.21 -10.19
N SER A 64 8.54 -9.25 -10.98
CA SER A 64 7.92 -8.86 -12.26
C SER A 64 6.47 -8.42 -12.07
N SER A 65 6.25 -7.52 -11.11
CA SER A 65 4.97 -6.86 -10.85
C SER A 65 5.00 -5.42 -11.36
N TYR A 66 3.82 -4.89 -11.69
CA TYR A 66 3.66 -3.45 -11.90
C TYR A 66 3.78 -2.72 -10.56
N PHE A 67 4.42 -1.56 -10.53
CA PHE A 67 4.54 -0.73 -9.33
C PHE A 67 3.61 0.48 -9.45
N ILE A 68 2.76 0.69 -8.45
CA ILE A 68 1.86 1.84 -8.36
C ILE A 68 2.32 2.71 -7.20
N ASP A 69 2.82 3.89 -7.52
CA ASP A 69 3.28 4.88 -6.54
C ASP A 69 2.11 5.75 -6.06
N ILE A 70 1.66 5.51 -4.84
CA ILE A 70 0.65 6.31 -4.14
C ILE A 70 1.27 7.27 -3.12
N SER A 71 2.59 7.32 -3.03
CA SER A 71 3.29 7.97 -1.92
C SER A 71 3.09 9.48 -1.88
N LYS A 72 2.79 10.11 -3.03
CA LYS A 72 2.44 11.53 -3.09
C LYS A 72 1.10 11.85 -2.43
N ILE A 73 0.23 10.86 -2.23
CA ILE A 73 -1.10 11.06 -1.64
C ILE A 73 -0.96 11.43 -0.16
N SER A 74 -0.01 10.86 0.58
CA SER A 74 0.19 11.16 2.01
C SER A 74 0.73 12.56 2.29
N ASN A 75 1.33 13.22 1.28
CA ASN A 75 1.82 14.60 1.38
C ASN A 75 0.71 15.63 1.56
N ASN A 76 -0.55 15.30 1.23
CA ASN A 76 -1.68 16.20 1.44
C ASN A 76 -2.38 15.87 2.77
N PRO A 77 -2.39 16.78 3.76
CA PRO A 77 -3.01 16.54 5.05
C PRO A 77 -4.49 16.13 4.98
N ILE A 78 -5.23 16.54 3.95
CA ILE A 78 -6.65 16.15 3.78
C ILE A 78 -6.84 14.64 3.61
N ASN A 79 -5.79 13.94 3.16
CA ASN A 79 -5.80 12.50 2.96
C ASN A 79 -5.47 11.73 4.24
N GLN A 80 -5.00 12.40 5.28
CA GLN A 80 -4.66 11.75 6.54
C GLN A 80 -5.88 11.60 7.41
N ALA A 81 -5.89 10.54 8.21
CA ALA A 81 -6.99 10.22 9.09
C ALA A 81 -7.36 11.43 9.94
N HIS A 82 -6.42 12.02 10.67
CA HIS A 82 -6.71 13.12 11.61
C HIS A 82 -7.49 14.32 11.01
N SER A 83 -7.51 14.49 9.68
CA SER A 83 -8.23 15.54 8.95
C SER A 83 -9.68 15.20 8.58
N ASP A 84 -10.16 13.96 8.77
CA ASP A 84 -11.56 13.64 8.41
C ASP A 84 -12.55 14.33 9.34
N LYS A 85 -13.48 15.08 8.74
CA LYS A 85 -14.52 15.84 9.46
C LYS A 85 -15.68 14.98 9.99
N ASN A 86 -15.91 13.80 9.41
CA ASN A 86 -17.02 12.89 9.75
C ASN A 86 -16.69 11.92 10.89
N ARG A 87 -15.80 12.31 11.83
CA ARG A 87 -15.38 11.46 12.94
C ARG A 87 -16.34 11.66 14.11
N ASN A 88 -17.21 10.69 14.34
CA ASN A 88 -18.18 10.73 15.44
C ASN A 88 -17.55 10.79 16.84
N ASP A 89 -16.24 10.52 16.98
CA ASP A 89 -15.54 10.64 18.26
C ASP A 89 -14.04 10.96 18.08
N ILE A 90 -13.71 12.24 17.87
CA ILE A 90 -12.33 12.73 17.70
C ILE A 90 -11.45 12.40 18.92
N SER A 91 -12.04 12.19 20.12
CA SER A 91 -11.30 11.94 21.36
C SER A 91 -10.61 10.56 21.40
N LYS A 92 -11.21 9.54 20.76
CA LYS A 92 -10.65 8.18 20.66
C LYS A 92 -9.53 8.04 19.63
N TRP A 93 -9.37 9.05 18.77
CA TRP A 93 -8.45 8.99 17.63
C TRP A 93 -7.22 9.91 17.77
N LYS A 94 -6.94 10.39 18.99
CA LYS A 94 -5.74 11.16 19.35
C LYS A 94 -4.57 10.27 19.80
N VAL A 95 -4.41 9.09 19.21
CA VAL A 95 -3.20 8.28 19.44
C VAL A 95 -2.22 8.51 18.30
N ASP A 96 -0.93 8.65 18.62
CA ASP A 96 0.11 9.12 17.69
C ASP A 96 0.18 8.33 16.38
N GLY A 97 -0.22 7.05 16.40
CA GLY A 97 -0.23 6.19 15.21
C GLY A 97 -1.31 6.53 14.17
N ILE A 98 -2.39 7.22 14.53
CA ILE A 98 -3.51 7.47 13.62
C ILE A 98 -3.15 8.43 12.49
N SER A 99 -2.27 9.40 12.74
CA SER A 99 -1.83 10.36 11.73
C SER A 99 -1.06 9.70 10.57
N ALA A 100 -0.51 8.50 10.79
CA ALA A 100 0.16 7.72 9.74
C ALA A 100 -0.82 6.98 8.81
N HIS A 101 -2.12 6.92 9.14
CA HIS A 101 -3.12 6.23 8.35
C HIS A 101 -3.88 7.18 7.41
N PRO A 102 -4.32 6.69 6.24
CA PRO A 102 -5.21 7.46 5.38
C PRO A 102 -6.58 7.62 6.03
N GLY A 103 -7.17 8.80 5.86
CA GLY A 103 -8.57 9.07 6.16
C GLY A 103 -9.50 8.59 5.05
N ASN A 104 -10.79 8.88 5.16
CA ASN A 104 -11.77 8.53 4.12
C ASN A 104 -11.40 9.12 2.76
N THR A 105 -11.01 10.40 2.73
CA THR A 105 -10.56 11.07 1.52
C THR A 105 -9.27 10.44 0.97
N GLY A 106 -8.35 10.06 1.86
CA GLY A 106 -7.10 9.39 1.49
C GLY A 106 -7.35 8.03 0.86
N MET A 107 -8.21 7.21 1.48
CA MET A 107 -8.60 5.90 0.95
C MET A 107 -9.27 5.99 -0.41
N GLN A 108 -10.13 7.00 -0.61
CA GLN A 108 -10.73 7.26 -1.92
C GLN A 108 -9.68 7.61 -2.98
N ASN A 109 -8.73 8.48 -2.66
CA ASN A 109 -7.66 8.85 -3.57
C ASN A 109 -6.70 7.70 -3.89
N ILE A 110 -6.39 6.85 -2.90
CA ILE A 110 -5.62 5.61 -3.10
C ILE A 110 -6.37 4.68 -4.07
N SER A 111 -7.68 4.48 -3.84
CA SER A 111 -8.51 3.64 -4.71
C SER A 111 -8.54 4.16 -6.15
N HIS A 112 -8.70 5.48 -6.34
CA HIS A 112 -8.64 6.10 -7.66
C HIS A 112 -7.29 5.91 -8.35
N ALA A 113 -6.18 6.08 -7.62
CA ALA A 113 -4.84 5.89 -8.18
C ALA A 113 -4.61 4.44 -8.62
N ILE A 114 -5.05 3.46 -7.82
CA ILE A 114 -4.97 2.04 -8.17
C ILE A 114 -5.83 1.74 -9.40
N PHE A 115 -7.08 2.20 -9.40
CA PHE A 115 -8.01 1.96 -10.51
C PHE A 115 -7.49 2.56 -11.83
N ALA A 116 -7.01 3.80 -11.80
CA ALA A 116 -6.46 4.48 -12.98
C ALA A 116 -5.19 3.83 -13.53
N ALA A 117 -4.43 3.10 -12.70
CA ALA A 117 -3.24 2.38 -13.13
C ALA A 117 -3.56 0.99 -13.72
N ILE A 118 -4.70 0.39 -13.34
CA ILE A 118 -5.11 -0.93 -13.81
C ILE A 118 -5.94 -0.83 -15.10
N ILE A 119 -6.81 0.18 -15.20
CA ILE A 119 -7.71 0.33 -16.36
C ILE A 119 -6.96 1.03 -17.50
N PRO A 120 -6.94 0.44 -18.72
CA PRO A 120 -6.38 1.09 -19.90
C PRO A 120 -7.05 2.45 -20.14
N LYS A 121 -6.26 3.48 -20.46
CA LYS A 121 -6.81 4.73 -20.99
C LYS A 121 -7.28 4.45 -22.42
N ASN A 122 -8.59 4.50 -22.63
CA ASN A 122 -9.19 4.55 -23.96
C ASN A 122 -8.79 5.85 -24.67
#